data_AF-A0A0M2HNN7-F1
#
_entry.id   AF-A0A0M2HNN7-F1
#
_cell.length_a   1.000
_cell.length_b   1.000
_cell.length_c   1.000
_cell.angle_alpha   90.00
_cell.angle_beta   90.00
_cell.angle_gamma   90.00
#
_symmetry.space_group_name_H-M   'P 1'
#
loop_
_entity.id
_entity.type
_entity.pdbx_description
1 polymer ?
#
loop_
_entity_poly.entity_id
_entity_poly.type
_entity_poly.pdbx_seq_one_letter_code
_entity_poly.pdbx_strand_id
1 'polypeptide(L)'
;MNILDTLIWLVNFPASHGYAMVFIAGFSILGLFAMSAVGSAPGGALRRVREREGLLRETAPQRGRTADRIRRIVFRALAFAMLANLVIGLLSLTGVPVTRAYIFEHGQPTAATIDGGWVTFTTATGVEYTLESNFFTPAGYPDRDAYIPTGEPITVRYLRGHPQAFVIDSTQGPR
;
A
#
# COMPACT_ATOMS: atom_id res chain seq x y z
N MET A 1 -17.19 6.69 -12.40
CA MET A 1 -15.94 6.26 -11.75
C MET A 1 -15.45 5.02 -12.47
N ASN A 2 -14.20 5.01 -12.94
CA ASN A 2 -13.60 3.84 -13.56
C ASN A 2 -13.07 2.89 -12.47
N ILE A 3 -13.27 1.59 -12.64
CA ILE A 3 -12.73 0.57 -11.71
C ILE A 3 -11.20 0.63 -11.69
N LEU A 4 -10.59 0.87 -12.86
CA LEU A 4 -9.14 0.95 -12.98
C LEU A 4 -8.57 2.13 -12.18
N ASP A 5 -9.23 3.29 -12.18
CA ASP A 5 -8.84 4.45 -11.35
C ASP A 5 -8.83 4.08 -9.86
N THR A 6 -9.80 3.27 -9.43
CA THR A 6 -9.89 2.80 -8.04
C THR A 6 -8.77 1.83 -7.69
N LEU A 7 -8.43 0.92 -8.62
CA LEU A 7 -7.31 0.00 -8.43
C LEU A 7 -5.97 0.76 -8.37
N ILE A 8 -5.78 1.73 -9.27
CA ILE A 8 -4.56 2.54 -9.29
C ILE A 8 -4.46 3.41 -8.05
N TRP A 9 -5.56 4.00 -7.60
CA TRP A 9 -5.60 4.71 -6.32
C TRP A 9 -5.20 3.82 -5.14
N LEU A 10 -5.71 2.58 -5.09
CA LEU A 10 -5.37 1.63 -4.02
C LEU A 10 -3.87 1.27 -4.02
N VAL A 11 -3.26 1.14 -5.21
CA VAL A 11 -1.81 0.91 -5.37
C VAL A 11 -1.00 2.19 -5.10
N ASN A 12 -1.58 3.36 -5.32
CA ASN A 12 -0.90 4.63 -5.12
C ASN A 12 -0.58 4.87 -3.65
N PHE A 13 -1.44 4.43 -2.73
CA PHE A 13 -1.22 4.58 -1.30
C PHE A 13 0.11 3.94 -0.82
N PRO A 14 0.37 2.63 -1.06
CA PRO A 14 1.63 2.04 -0.66
C PRO A 14 2.81 2.55 -1.49
N ALA A 15 2.58 2.96 -2.73
CA ALA A 15 3.62 3.58 -3.55
C ALA A 15 4.08 4.91 -2.93
N SER A 16 3.17 5.84 -2.61
CA SER A 16 3.52 7.14 -2.03
C SER A 16 4.09 7.05 -0.60
N HIS A 17 3.80 5.97 0.11
CA HIS A 17 4.30 5.71 1.48
C HIS A 17 5.34 4.58 1.51
N GLY A 18 6.19 4.47 0.48
CA GLY A 18 7.09 3.33 0.29
C GLY A 18 7.92 2.98 1.51
N TYR A 19 8.54 3.98 2.17
CA TYR A 19 9.31 3.77 3.40
C TYR A 19 8.49 3.13 4.53
N ALA A 20 7.33 3.70 4.86
CA ALA A 20 6.47 3.19 5.91
C ALA A 20 5.97 1.78 5.59
N MET A 21 5.61 1.53 4.33
CA MET A 21 5.11 0.22 3.91
C MET A 21 6.18 -0.87 3.95
N VAL A 22 7.42 -0.56 3.54
CA VAL A 22 8.54 -1.50 3.66
C VAL A 22 8.82 -1.84 5.11
N PHE A 23 8.81 -0.83 6.00
CA PHE A 23 9.01 -1.04 7.43
C PHE A 23 7.89 -1.90 8.03
N ILE A 24 6.63 -1.50 7.86
CA ILE A 24 5.45 -2.24 8.36
C ILE A 24 5.47 -3.68 7.85
N ALA A 25 5.73 -3.88 6.55
CA ALA A 25 5.76 -5.20 5.97
C ALA A 25 6.93 -6.05 6.48
N GLY A 26 8.13 -5.48 6.58
CA GLY A 26 9.31 -6.18 7.11
C GLY A 26 9.07 -6.77 8.50
N PHE A 27 8.45 -6.01 9.41
CA PHE A 27 8.14 -6.49 10.75
C PHE A 27 6.89 -7.38 10.81
N SER A 28 5.87 -7.10 9.99
CA SER A 28 4.59 -7.82 10.04
C SER A 28 4.64 -9.19 9.36
N ILE A 29 5.42 -9.35 8.29
CA ILE A 29 5.47 -10.58 7.49
C ILE A 29 5.92 -11.78 8.32
N LEU A 30 6.93 -11.61 9.19
CA LEU A 30 7.42 -12.68 10.06
C LEU A 30 6.32 -13.16 11.03
N GLY A 31 5.59 -12.22 11.66
CA GLY A 31 4.48 -12.54 12.55
C GLY A 31 3.30 -13.19 11.83
N LEU A 32 2.96 -12.71 10.63
CA LEU A 32 1.90 -13.26 9.79
C LEU A 32 2.24 -14.69 9.34
N PHE A 33 3.49 -14.95 8.93
CA PHE A 33 3.93 -16.30 8.58
C PHE A 33 3.92 -17.24 9.79
N ALA A 34 4.42 -16.80 10.94
CA ALA A 34 4.36 -17.57 12.17
C ALA A 34 2.93 -17.95 12.55
N MET A 35 1.98 -17.00 12.48
CA MET A 35 0.56 -17.27 12.76
C MET A 35 -0.14 -18.11 11.67
N SER A 36 0.36 -18.10 10.43
CA SER A 36 -0.16 -18.94 9.36
C SER A 36 0.32 -20.40 9.42
N ALA A 37 1.55 -20.63 9.91
CA ALA A 37 2.20 -21.94 9.98
C ALA A 37 1.93 -22.65 11.30
N VAL A 38 1.93 -21.92 12.41
CA VAL A 38 1.62 -22.46 13.73
C VAL A 38 0.11 -22.53 13.87
N GLY A 39 -0.45 -23.68 13.50
CA GLY A 39 -1.79 -24.06 13.94
C GLY A 39 -1.83 -24.05 15.46
N SER A 40 -2.24 -22.94 16.06
CA SER A 40 -2.51 -22.87 17.49
C SER A 40 -3.76 -23.70 17.79
N ALA A 41 -3.62 -25.03 17.77
CA ALA A 41 -4.43 -25.87 18.62
C ALA A 41 -3.79 -25.75 20.01
N PRO A 42 -4.38 -25.01 20.97
CA PRO A 42 -3.93 -25.06 22.34
C PRO A 42 -4.03 -26.53 22.75
N GLY A 43 -2.89 -27.15 23.04
CA GLY A 43 -2.83 -28.57 23.32
C GLY A 43 -2.46 -29.48 22.14
N GLY A 44 -1.90 -29.00 21.02
CA GLY A 44 -1.32 -29.90 20.01
C GLY A 44 -0.14 -30.74 20.55
N ALA A 45 0.74 -30.11 21.34
CA ALA A 45 1.82 -30.81 22.04
C ALA A 45 1.28 -31.72 23.16
N LEU A 46 0.36 -31.22 23.99
CA LEU A 46 -0.28 -32.01 25.05
C LEU A 46 -1.13 -33.15 24.49
N ARG A 47 -1.74 -32.97 23.33
CA ARG A 47 -2.45 -34.03 22.61
C ARG A 47 -1.47 -35.08 22.18
N ARG A 48 -0.38 -34.75 21.48
CA ARG A 48 0.68 -35.73 21.11
C ARG A 48 1.22 -36.50 22.33
N VAL A 49 1.41 -35.82 23.46
CA VAL A 49 1.79 -36.48 24.72
C VAL A 49 0.68 -37.42 25.21
N ARG A 50 -0.59 -36.99 25.21
CA ARG A 50 -1.74 -37.85 25.57
C ARG A 50 -1.98 -38.99 24.58
N GLU A 51 -1.67 -38.84 23.29
CA GLU A 51 -1.75 -39.95 22.32
C GLU A 51 -0.65 -40.98 22.59
N ARG A 52 0.58 -40.52 22.94
CA ARG A 52 1.68 -41.41 23.36
C ARG A 52 1.38 -42.16 24.66
N GLU A 53 0.77 -41.48 25.62
CA GLU A 53 0.42 -42.04 26.94
C GLU A 53 -0.92 -42.81 26.92
N GLY A 54 -1.58 -42.95 25.77
CA GLY A 54 -2.86 -43.66 25.66
C GLY A 54 -4.05 -42.98 26.35
N LEU A 55 -3.94 -41.69 26.68
CA LEU A 55 -4.92 -40.91 27.46
C LEU A 55 -5.99 -40.22 26.59
N LEU A 56 -6.07 -40.53 25.30
CA LEU A 56 -7.09 -39.97 24.41
C LEU A 56 -8.45 -40.64 24.68
N ARG A 57 -9.38 -39.91 25.30
CA ARG A 57 -10.81 -40.28 25.28
C ARG A 57 -11.37 -40.06 23.87
N GLU A 58 -12.05 -41.07 23.33
CA GLU A 58 -12.62 -41.10 21.96
C GLU A 58 -13.65 -39.99 21.64
N THR A 59 -14.09 -39.22 22.62
CA THR A 59 -15.24 -38.28 22.49
C THR A 59 -14.87 -36.84 22.85
N ALA A 60 -13.84 -36.28 22.22
CA ALA A 60 -13.66 -34.82 22.21
C ALA A 60 -14.26 -34.22 20.92
N PRO A 61 -15.34 -33.41 20.98
CA PRO A 61 -15.95 -32.83 19.80
C PRO A 61 -14.96 -31.95 19.03
N GLN A 62 -15.06 -32.01 17.71
CA GLN A 62 -14.20 -31.33 16.72
C GLN A 62 -14.36 -29.79 16.68
N ARG A 63 -14.77 -29.17 17.80
CA ARG A 63 -14.96 -27.72 17.93
C ARG A 63 -13.60 -27.02 17.92
N GLY A 64 -13.26 -26.43 16.77
CA GLY A 64 -12.06 -25.61 16.60
C GLY A 64 -11.41 -25.70 15.22
N ARG A 65 -11.67 -26.77 14.44
CA ARG A 65 -11.04 -26.94 13.11
C ARG A 65 -11.50 -25.90 12.09
N THR A 66 -12.79 -25.55 12.08
CA THR A 66 -13.34 -24.54 11.15
C THR A 66 -12.82 -23.15 11.47
N ALA A 67 -12.82 -22.76 12.74
CA ALA A 67 -12.29 -21.48 13.18
C ALA A 67 -10.79 -21.36 12.89
N ASP A 68 -10.01 -22.42 13.15
CA ASP A 68 -8.57 -22.43 12.82
C ASP A 68 -8.33 -22.35 11.31
N ARG A 69 -9.15 -23.03 10.49
CA ARG A 69 -9.06 -22.95 9.02
C ARG A 69 -9.35 -21.55 8.49
N ILE A 70 -10.44 -20.92 8.96
CA ILE A 70 -10.80 -19.54 8.58
C ILE A 70 -9.67 -18.59 8.95
N ARG A 71 -9.18 -18.69 10.20
CA ARG A 71 -8.09 -17.87 10.70
C ARG A 71 -6.82 -18.00 9.86
N ARG A 72 -6.42 -19.22 9.47
CA ARG A 72 -5.26 -19.44 8.59
C ARG A 72 -5.45 -18.82 7.21
N ILE A 73 -6.65 -18.90 6.64
CA ILE A 73 -6.95 -18.28 5.34
C ILE A 73 -6.81 -16.76 5.45
N VAL A 74 -7.37 -16.15 6.50
CA VAL A 74 -7.27 -14.71 6.75
C VAL A 74 -5.81 -14.29 6.90
N PHE A 75 -5.02 -14.98 7.74
CA PHE A 75 -3.60 -14.65 7.90
C PHE A 75 -2.77 -14.85 6.64
N ARG A 76 -3.08 -15.86 5.82
CA ARG A 76 -2.45 -16.03 4.50
C ARG A 76 -2.80 -14.89 3.56
N ALA A 77 -4.06 -14.51 3.48
CA ALA A 77 -4.50 -13.39 2.65
C ALA A 77 -3.81 -12.10 3.09
N LEU A 78 -3.72 -11.84 4.40
CA LEU A 78 -2.99 -10.70 4.96
C LEU A 78 -1.48 -10.78 4.66
N ALA A 79 -0.87 -11.97 4.73
CA ALA A 79 0.53 -12.14 4.39
C ALA A 79 0.80 -11.82 2.91
N PHE A 80 -0.05 -12.28 1.99
CA PHE A 80 0.06 -11.94 0.57
C PHE A 80 -0.16 -10.45 0.31
N ALA A 81 -1.17 -9.84 0.95
CA ALA A 81 -1.40 -8.41 0.85
C ALA A 81 -0.20 -7.60 1.37
N MET A 82 0.39 -8.02 2.49
CA MET A 82 1.56 -7.38 3.06
C MET A 82 2.81 -7.56 2.18
N LEU A 83 2.99 -8.73 1.57
CA LEU A 83 4.06 -8.98 0.61
C LEU A 83 3.90 -8.11 -0.65
N ALA A 84 2.68 -7.96 -1.18
CA ALA A 84 2.43 -7.07 -2.30
C ALA A 84 2.78 -5.62 -1.96
N ASN A 85 2.38 -5.16 -0.76
CA ASN A 85 2.75 -3.84 -0.24
C ASN A 85 4.27 -3.66 -0.08
N LEU A 86 4.98 -4.69 0.38
CA LEU A 86 6.44 -4.67 0.46
C LEU A 86 7.08 -4.47 -0.92
N VAL A 87 6.63 -5.25 -1.91
CA VAL A 87 7.15 -5.17 -3.29
C VAL A 87 6.88 -3.78 -3.87
N ILE A 88 5.66 -3.27 -3.74
CA ILE A 88 5.30 -1.93 -4.23
C ILE A 88 6.14 -0.87 -3.53
N GLY A 89 6.28 -0.93 -2.21
CA GLY A 89 7.09 0.01 -1.44
C GLY A 89 8.57 0.00 -1.84
N LEU A 90 9.17 -1.18 -2.06
CA LEU A 90 10.55 -1.31 -2.54
C LEU A 90 10.73 -0.74 -3.95
N LEU A 91 9.81 -1.04 -4.87
CA LEU A 91 9.83 -0.46 -6.22
C LEU A 91 9.75 1.08 -6.15
N SER A 92 8.88 1.60 -5.30
CA SER A 92 8.73 3.04 -5.10
C SER A 92 10.01 3.69 -4.55
N LEU A 93 10.63 3.08 -3.53
CA LEU A 93 11.90 3.56 -2.94
C LEU A 93 13.07 3.51 -3.93
N THR A 94 13.06 2.55 -4.85
CA THR A 94 14.08 2.43 -5.91
C THR A 94 13.81 3.36 -7.10
N GLY A 95 12.78 4.20 -7.02
CA GLY A 95 12.45 5.20 -8.02
C GLY A 95 11.66 4.67 -9.20
N VAL A 96 11.05 3.47 -9.09
CA VAL A 96 10.14 2.91 -10.09
C VAL A 96 8.74 3.48 -9.85
N PRO A 97 8.21 4.33 -10.74
CA PRO A 97 6.98 5.04 -10.47
C PRO A 97 5.76 4.20 -10.91
N VAL A 98 5.39 3.21 -10.08
CA VAL A 98 4.42 2.14 -10.38
C VAL A 98 3.06 2.65 -10.86
N THR A 99 2.56 3.75 -10.29
CA THR A 99 1.25 4.33 -10.61
C THR A 99 1.32 5.55 -11.53
N ARG A 100 2.51 6.12 -11.73
CA ARG A 100 2.67 7.42 -12.38
C ARG A 100 2.21 7.42 -13.81
N ALA A 101 2.63 6.44 -14.62
CA ALA A 101 2.32 6.41 -16.05
C ALA A 101 0.80 6.46 -16.29
N TYR A 102 0.04 5.69 -15.52
CA TYR A 102 -1.41 5.68 -15.62
C TYR A 102 -2.02 7.02 -15.21
N ILE A 103 -1.62 7.58 -14.05
CA ILE A 103 -2.16 8.86 -13.56
C ILE A 103 -1.77 10.01 -14.49
N PHE A 104 -0.59 9.95 -15.10
CA PHE A 104 -0.14 10.95 -16.07
C PHE A 104 -1.01 10.95 -17.33
N GLU A 105 -1.34 9.76 -17.86
CA GLU A 105 -2.13 9.62 -19.08
C GLU A 105 -3.64 9.86 -18.86
N HIS A 106 -4.18 9.44 -17.73
CA HIS A 106 -5.63 9.45 -17.45
C HIS A 106 -6.06 10.53 -16.46
N GLY A 107 -5.11 11.18 -15.78
CA GLY A 107 -5.38 12.21 -14.80
C GLY A 107 -5.79 13.55 -15.42
N GLN A 108 -6.61 14.29 -14.69
CA GLN A 108 -7.02 15.63 -15.06
C GLN A 108 -5.93 16.63 -14.65
N PRO A 109 -5.43 17.46 -15.58
CA PRO A 109 -4.46 18.50 -15.26
C PRO A 109 -5.13 19.64 -14.49
N THR A 110 -4.44 20.16 -13.49
CA THR A 110 -4.80 21.40 -12.77
C THR A 110 -3.55 22.13 -12.31
N ALA A 111 -3.68 23.42 -12.08
CA ALA A 111 -2.60 24.20 -11.47
C ALA A 111 -2.51 23.86 -9.97
N ALA A 112 -1.29 23.73 -9.49
CA ALA A 112 -0.98 23.49 -8.09
C ALA A 112 0.17 24.39 -7.65
N THR A 113 0.30 24.55 -6.34
CA THR A 113 1.46 25.16 -5.71
C THR A 113 2.16 24.14 -4.82
N ILE A 114 3.49 24.22 -4.76
CA ILE A 114 4.29 23.45 -3.82
C ILE A 114 4.86 24.38 -2.78
N ASP A 115 4.58 24.05 -1.51
CA ASP A 115 5.18 24.68 -0.36
C ASP A 115 5.81 23.60 0.53
N GLY A 116 7.14 23.56 0.53
CA GLY A 116 7.90 22.48 1.17
C GLY A 116 7.55 21.10 0.63
N GLY A 117 7.01 20.24 1.51
CA GLY A 117 6.57 18.87 1.18
C GLY A 117 5.09 18.75 0.87
N TRP A 118 4.36 19.86 0.69
CA TRP A 118 2.91 19.86 0.47
C TRP A 118 2.58 20.42 -0.90
N VAL A 119 1.61 19.78 -1.55
CA VAL A 119 1.07 20.17 -2.86
C VAL A 119 -0.37 20.61 -2.63
N THR A 120 -0.70 21.83 -3.01
CA THR A 120 -2.06 22.36 -2.92
C THR A 120 -2.63 22.60 -4.31
N PHE A 121 -3.83 22.06 -4.59
CA PHE A 121 -4.52 22.27 -5.86
C PHE A 121 -6.04 22.25 -5.72
N THR A 122 -6.69 22.91 -6.67
CA THR A 122 -8.16 22.93 -6.75
C THR A 122 -8.63 21.97 -7.84
N THR A 123 -9.52 21.07 -7.47
CA THR A 123 -10.16 20.12 -8.39
C THR A 123 -11.17 20.82 -9.30
N ALA A 124 -11.54 20.18 -10.41
CA ALA A 124 -12.59 20.64 -11.33
C ALA A 124 -13.97 20.86 -10.66
N THR A 125 -14.19 20.28 -9.48
CA THR A 125 -15.40 20.48 -8.66
C THR A 125 -15.31 21.69 -7.73
N GLY A 126 -14.19 22.44 -7.76
CA GLY A 126 -13.96 23.61 -6.91
C GLY A 126 -13.49 23.28 -5.49
N VAL A 127 -13.14 22.02 -5.20
CA VAL A 127 -12.65 21.59 -3.88
C VAL A 127 -11.13 21.67 -3.88
N GLU A 128 -10.58 22.38 -2.90
CA GLU A 128 -9.15 22.50 -2.64
C GLU A 128 -8.64 21.30 -1.83
N TYR A 129 -7.49 20.77 -2.24
CA TYR A 129 -6.78 19.70 -1.55
C TYR A 129 -5.35 20.13 -1.27
N THR A 130 -4.91 19.93 -0.03
CA THR A 130 -3.51 20.03 0.38
C THR A 130 -3.04 18.63 0.76
N LEU A 131 -2.13 18.08 -0.04
CA LEU A 131 -1.67 16.70 0.08
C LEU A 131 -0.16 16.66 0.23
N GLU A 132 0.31 15.72 1.05
CA GLU A 132 1.74 15.53 1.25
C GLU A 132 2.37 14.91 -0.01
N SER A 133 3.36 15.59 -0.56
CA SER A 133 4.31 15.05 -1.54
C SER A 133 5.46 14.42 -0.76
N ASN A 134 5.31 13.14 -0.47
CA ASN A 134 6.19 12.46 0.46
C ASN A 134 7.64 12.39 -0.10
N PHE A 135 8.56 13.11 0.54
CA PHE A 135 9.97 13.26 0.15
C PHE A 135 10.72 11.92 0.03
N PHE A 136 10.31 10.90 0.79
CA PHE A 136 10.94 9.57 0.82
C PHE A 136 10.55 8.67 -0.35
N THR A 137 9.56 9.08 -1.14
CA THR A 137 9.16 8.41 -2.38
C THR A 137 9.28 9.41 -3.53
N PRO A 138 10.51 9.79 -3.92
CA PRO A 138 10.71 10.83 -4.90
C PRO A 138 10.01 10.50 -6.21
N ALA A 139 9.57 11.54 -6.91
CA ALA A 139 9.01 11.40 -8.24
C ALA A 139 10.02 10.64 -9.12
N GLY A 140 9.60 9.50 -9.68
CA GLY A 140 10.45 8.70 -10.56
C GLY A 140 10.80 9.46 -11.84
N TYR A 141 11.82 9.00 -12.55
CA TYR A 141 12.21 9.56 -13.84
C TYR A 141 11.00 9.74 -14.79
N PRO A 142 10.88 10.88 -15.52
CA PRO A 142 11.87 11.97 -15.67
C PRO A 142 11.81 13.05 -14.58
N ASP A 143 10.89 12.99 -13.63
CA ASP A 143 10.64 14.08 -12.67
C ASP A 143 11.72 14.17 -11.58
N ARG A 144 12.50 13.11 -11.37
CA ARG A 144 13.63 13.07 -10.42
C ARG A 144 14.67 14.16 -10.70
N ASP A 145 14.85 14.49 -11.98
CA ASP A 145 15.85 15.45 -12.45
C ASP A 145 15.23 16.80 -12.85
N ALA A 146 13.90 16.95 -12.70
CA ALA A 146 13.21 18.18 -13.00
C ALA A 146 13.37 19.18 -11.84
N TYR A 147 13.90 20.36 -12.13
CA TYR A 147 13.89 21.47 -11.19
C TYR A 147 12.43 21.91 -10.99
N ILE A 148 11.94 21.77 -9.76
CA ILE A 148 10.59 22.22 -9.40
C ILE A 148 10.74 23.49 -8.55
N PRO A 149 10.45 24.68 -9.10
CA PRO A 149 10.53 25.93 -8.34
C PRO A 149 9.49 25.96 -7.23
N THR A 150 9.94 26.14 -5.99
CA THR A 150 9.07 26.31 -4.82
C THR A 150 8.32 27.63 -4.91
N GLY A 151 7.01 27.62 -4.68
CA GLY A 151 6.16 28.81 -4.72
C GLY A 151 5.70 29.28 -6.11
N GLU A 152 6.16 28.63 -7.19
CA GLU A 152 5.65 28.86 -8.53
C GLU A 152 4.50 27.89 -8.88
N PRO A 153 3.56 28.30 -9.76
CA PRO A 153 2.50 27.42 -10.22
C PRO A 153 3.07 26.28 -11.03
N ILE A 154 2.85 25.06 -10.57
CA ILE A 154 3.16 23.81 -11.27
C ILE A 154 1.89 23.18 -11.81
N THR A 155 2.03 22.25 -12.75
CA THR A 155 0.90 21.43 -13.20
C THR A 155 0.92 20.09 -12.48
N VAL A 156 -0.22 19.69 -11.93
CA VAL A 156 -0.44 18.34 -11.40
C VAL A 156 -1.55 17.65 -12.16
N ARG A 157 -1.46 16.33 -12.28
CA ARG A 157 -2.51 15.48 -12.85
C ARG A 157 -3.05 14.58 -11.76
N TYR A 158 -4.36 14.62 -11.53
CA TYR A 158 -5.01 13.82 -10.50
C TYR A 158 -6.15 12.96 -11.06
N LEU A 159 -6.44 11.82 -10.43
CA LEU A 159 -7.60 11.01 -10.79
C LEU A 159 -8.88 11.67 -10.26
N ARG A 160 -9.84 11.98 -11.13
CA ARG A 160 -11.04 12.76 -10.78
C ARG A 160 -11.84 12.20 -9.59
N GLY A 161 -11.96 10.88 -9.51
CA GLY A 161 -12.67 10.20 -8.43
C GLY A 161 -11.84 10.03 -7.14
N HIS A 162 -10.52 10.20 -7.24
CA HIS A 162 -9.56 9.94 -6.18
C HIS A 162 -8.43 10.99 -6.21
N PRO A 163 -8.68 12.25 -5.80
CA PRO A 163 -7.70 13.33 -5.90
C PRO A 163 -6.41 13.06 -5.12
N GLN A 164 -6.42 12.15 -4.14
CA GLN A 164 -5.21 11.74 -3.42
C GLN A 164 -4.19 11.00 -4.31
N ALA A 165 -4.64 10.47 -5.46
CA ALA A 165 -3.76 9.93 -6.48
C ALA A 165 -3.45 11.01 -7.51
N PHE A 166 -2.33 11.70 -7.31
CA PHE A 166 -1.84 12.75 -8.19
C PHE A 166 -0.37 12.54 -8.55
N VAL A 167 0.05 13.15 -9.66
CA VAL A 167 1.44 13.24 -10.11
C VAL A 167 1.76 14.66 -10.53
N ILE A 168 3.01 15.07 -10.34
CA ILE A 168 3.50 16.36 -10.84
C ILE A 168 3.85 16.18 -12.33
N ASP A 169 3.32 17.04 -13.19
CA ASP A 169 3.64 17.05 -14.61
C ASP A 169 4.83 17.99 -14.86
N SER A 170 6.04 17.44 -14.78
CA SER A 170 7.28 18.19 -15.04
C SER A 170 7.42 18.66 -16.50
N THR A 171 6.63 18.11 -17.43
CA THR A 171 6.68 18.51 -18.85
C THR A 171 6.02 19.86 -19.12
N GLN A 172 5.24 20.35 -18.16
CA GLN A 172 4.51 21.62 -18.22
C GLN A 172 5.08 22.67 -17.23
N GLY A 173 6.33 22.48 -16.76
CA GLY A 173 6.99 23.45 -15.89
C GLY A 173 7.23 24.80 -16.57
N PRO A 174 7.40 25.89 -15.79
CA PRO A 174 7.78 27.19 -16.35
C PRO A 174 9.10 27.05 -17.12
N ARG A 175 9.10 27.48 -18.38
CA ARG A 175 10.32 27.68 -19.17
C ARG A 175 11.02 28.96 -18.74
#